data_AF-A0A2D4YAB3-F1
#
_entry.id   AF-A0A2D4YAB3-F1
#
_cell.length_a   1.000
_cell.length_b   1.000
_cell.length_c   1.000
_cell.angle_alpha   90.00
_cell.angle_beta   90.00
_cell.angle_gamma   90.00
#
_symmetry.space_group_name_H-M   'P 1'
#
loop_
_entity.id
_entity.type
_entity.pdbx_description
1 polymer ?
#
loop_
_entity_poly.entity_id
_entity_poly.type
_entity_poly.pdbx_seq_one_letter_code
_entity_poly.pdbx_strand_id
1 'polypeptide(L)'
;MVLAQRNRNNINIVIKSLTVAVLQNKPKIFLYHLLANNIETTFPNKLNFYKFFTRMLKCAYKTSKGKLHLKIENPEWEDEGYEHYCFYDNYHKHSRLNIKIKESNNKLIFNLTPF
;
A
#
# COMPACT_ATOMS: atom_id res chain seq x y z
N MET A 1 4.48 18.54 20.97
CA MET A 1 3.16 18.41 20.30
C MET A 1 3.23 18.62 18.78
N VAL A 2 3.96 19.62 18.26
CA VAL A 2 4.05 19.94 16.81
C VAL A 2 4.71 18.82 15.96
N LEU A 3 5.72 18.13 16.48
CA LEU A 3 6.45 17.07 15.75
C LEU A 3 5.58 15.84 15.47
N ALA A 4 4.74 15.43 16.44
CA ALA A 4 3.82 14.30 16.28
C ALA A 4 2.75 14.59 15.22
N GLN A 5 2.20 15.82 15.20
CA GLN A 5 1.22 16.25 14.21
C GLN A 5 1.83 16.28 12.79
N ARG A 6 3.06 16.80 12.66
CA ARG A 6 3.79 16.85 11.38
C ARG A 6 4.08 15.45 10.83
N ASN A 7 4.45 14.51 11.69
CA ASN A 7 4.71 13.12 11.30
C ASN A 7 3.44 12.40 10.84
N ARG A 8 2.32 12.57 11.55
CA ARG A 8 1.02 12.02 11.13
C ARG A 8 0.58 12.56 9.77
N ASN A 9 0.81 13.85 9.51
CA ASN A 9 0.52 14.44 8.20
C ASN A 9 1.37 13.83 7.08
N ASN A 10 2.66 13.55 7.33
CA ASN A 10 3.53 12.91 6.35
C ASN A 10 3.09 11.46 6.05
N ILE A 11 2.70 10.71 7.09
CA ILE A 11 2.16 9.35 6.94
C ILE A 11 0.90 9.37 6.06
N ASN A 12 -0.02 10.29 6.33
CA ASN A 12 -1.24 10.45 5.55
C ASN A 12 -0.95 10.78 4.07
N ILE A 13 0.08 11.59 3.79
CA ILE A 13 0.50 11.89 2.42
C ILE A 13 1.01 10.64 1.70
N VAL A 14 1.82 9.82 2.37
CA VAL A 14 2.37 8.59 1.79
C VAL A 14 1.26 7.59 1.48
N ILE A 15 0.34 7.36 2.44
CA ILE A 15 -0.81 6.45 2.25
C ILE A 15 -1.70 6.97 1.13
N LYS A 16 -2.05 8.26 1.13
CA LYS A 16 -2.83 8.88 0.04
C LYS A 16 -2.14 8.73 -1.31
N SER A 17 -0.83 8.92 -1.37
CA SER A 17 -0.03 8.74 -2.58
C SER A 17 -0.08 7.30 -3.09
N LEU A 18 -0.01 6.31 -2.19
CA LEU A 18 -0.16 4.90 -2.54
C LEU A 18 -1.56 4.63 -3.10
N THR A 19 -2.59 5.04 -2.37
CA THR A 19 -3.99 4.85 -2.78
C THR A 19 -4.25 5.46 -4.16
N VAL A 20 -3.80 6.69 -4.40
CA VAL A 20 -3.92 7.34 -5.72
C VAL A 20 -3.14 6.58 -6.78
N ALA A 21 -1.92 6.14 -6.49
CA ALA A 21 -1.10 5.37 -7.43
C ALA A 21 -1.81 4.08 -7.86
N VAL A 22 -2.46 3.38 -6.92
CA VAL A 22 -3.24 2.16 -7.21
C VAL A 22 -4.50 2.51 -7.99
N LEU A 23 -5.38 3.38 -7.47
CA LEU A 23 -6.69 3.67 -8.08
C LEU A 23 -6.60 4.31 -9.47
N GLN A 24 -5.49 4.97 -9.80
CA GLN A 24 -5.25 5.56 -11.11
C GLN A 24 -4.37 4.70 -12.02
N ASN A 25 -3.94 3.51 -11.58
CA ASN A 25 -2.95 2.68 -12.29
C ASN A 25 -1.66 3.45 -12.66
N LYS A 26 -1.18 4.29 -11.75
CA LYS A 26 -0.01 5.17 -11.94
C LYS A 26 1.00 4.95 -10.82
N PRO A 27 1.75 3.83 -10.83
CA PRO A 27 2.67 3.46 -9.74
C PRO A 27 3.73 4.54 -9.47
N LYS A 28 4.13 5.32 -10.49
CA LYS A 28 5.12 6.40 -10.37
C LYS A 28 4.75 7.47 -9.34
N ILE A 29 3.46 7.70 -9.08
CA ILE A 29 2.99 8.66 -8.07
C ILE A 29 3.53 8.29 -6.68
N PHE A 30 3.61 6.99 -6.38
CA PHE A 30 4.06 6.48 -5.08
C PHE A 30 5.58 6.41 -4.96
N LEU A 31 6.32 6.33 -6.06
CA LEU A 31 7.77 6.09 -6.04
C LEU A 31 8.54 7.11 -5.20
N TYR A 32 8.22 8.41 -5.34
CA TYR A 32 8.90 9.46 -4.58
C TYR A 32 8.74 9.27 -3.07
N HIS A 33 7.51 9.00 -2.61
CA HIS A 33 7.22 8.79 -1.20
C HIS A 33 7.83 7.49 -0.67
N LEU A 34 7.81 6.41 -1.46
CA LEU A 34 8.44 5.14 -1.09
C LEU A 34 9.93 5.28 -0.75
N LEU A 35 10.65 6.16 -1.46
CA LEU A 35 12.08 6.37 -1.26
C LEU A 35 12.43 7.17 0.00
N ALA A 36 11.45 7.80 0.67
CA ALA A 36 11.69 8.59 1.88
C ALA A 36 12.24 7.76 3.06
N ASN A 37 13.08 8.35 3.91
CA ASN A 37 13.82 7.65 4.97
C ASN A 37 12.94 7.00 6.05
N ASN A 38 11.73 7.53 6.27
CA ASN A 38 10.76 6.99 7.22
C ASN A 38 9.90 5.85 6.64
N ILE A 39 10.22 5.38 5.43
CA ILE A 39 9.53 4.27 4.77
C ILE A 39 10.45 3.06 4.74
N GLU A 40 9.90 1.90 5.07
CA GLU A 40 10.56 0.60 5.01
C GLU A 40 9.70 -0.40 4.26
N THR A 41 10.31 -1.50 3.84
CA THR A 41 9.62 -2.60 3.16
C THR A 41 10.14 -3.92 3.68
N THR A 42 9.30 -4.96 3.68
CA THR A 42 9.72 -6.34 3.97
C THR A 42 10.62 -6.95 2.89
N PHE A 43 10.79 -6.26 1.76
CA PHE A 43 11.65 -6.68 0.65
C PHE A 43 13.10 -6.27 0.93
N PRO A 44 14.10 -6.94 0.32
CA PRO A 44 15.52 -6.62 0.51
C PRO A 44 15.89 -5.16 0.25
N ASN A 45 15.13 -4.47 -0.61
CA ASN A 45 15.20 -3.02 -0.78
C ASN A 45 13.90 -2.47 -1.40
N LYS A 46 13.73 -1.14 -1.29
CA LYS A 46 12.58 -0.39 -1.79
C LYS A 46 12.37 -0.51 -3.30
N LEU A 47 13.43 -0.63 -4.09
CA LEU A 47 13.31 -0.77 -5.55
C LEU A 47 12.78 -2.16 -5.93
N ASN A 48 13.14 -3.21 -5.20
CA ASN A 48 12.60 -4.55 -5.36
C ASN A 48 11.12 -4.60 -4.99
N PHE A 49 10.74 -3.97 -3.86
CA PHE A 49 9.34 -3.76 -3.52
C PHE A 49 8.60 -3.04 -4.66
N TYR A 50 9.14 -1.93 -5.16
CA TYR A 50 8.49 -1.13 -6.20
C TYR A 50 8.30 -1.88 -7.52
N LYS A 51 9.31 -2.66 -7.94
CA LYS A 51 9.21 -3.53 -9.12
C LYS A 51 8.11 -4.58 -8.95
N PHE A 52 8.07 -5.23 -7.78
CA PHE A 52 7.05 -6.21 -7.46
C PHE A 52 5.65 -5.56 -7.42
N PHE A 53 5.50 -4.44 -6.72
CA PHE A 53 4.28 -3.63 -6.68
C PHE A 53 3.77 -3.26 -8.07
N THR A 54 4.64 -2.75 -8.95
CA THR A 54 4.27 -2.39 -10.32
C THR A 54 3.76 -3.60 -11.11
N ARG A 55 4.40 -4.76 -10.94
CA ARG A 55 3.97 -6.02 -11.58
C ARG A 55 2.60 -6.46 -11.04
N MET A 56 2.42 -6.44 -9.73
CA MET A 56 1.18 -6.84 -9.07
C MET A 56 0.01 -5.91 -9.46
N LEU A 57 0.24 -4.60 -9.50
CA LEU A 57 -0.74 -3.61 -9.93
C LEU A 57 -1.17 -3.84 -11.38
N LYS A 58 -0.22 -4.12 -12.29
CA LYS A 58 -0.53 -4.45 -13.69
C LYS A 58 -1.42 -5.69 -13.77
N CYS A 59 -1.12 -6.73 -12.99
CA CYS A 59 -1.93 -7.95 -12.97
C CYS A 59 -3.32 -7.70 -12.37
N ALA A 60 -3.42 -6.92 -11.28
CA ALA A 60 -4.69 -6.53 -10.68
C ALA A 60 -5.59 -5.88 -11.74
N TYR A 61 -5.11 -4.85 -12.44
CA TYR A 61 -5.88 -4.19 -13.51
C TYR A 61 -6.23 -5.08 -14.70
N LYS A 62 -5.32 -5.98 -15.10
CA LYS A 62 -5.60 -6.92 -16.20
C LYS A 62 -6.73 -7.90 -15.87
N THR A 63 -6.90 -8.22 -14.60
CA THR A 63 -7.81 -9.27 -14.13
C THR A 63 -9.05 -8.73 -13.43
N SER A 64 -9.08 -7.42 -13.16
CA SER A 64 -10.24 -6.73 -12.59
C SER A 64 -11.35 -6.52 -13.62
N LYS A 65 -12.58 -6.51 -13.13
CA LYS A 65 -13.76 -6.08 -13.87
C LYS A 65 -14.22 -4.72 -13.34
N GLY A 66 -14.03 -3.67 -14.14
CA GLY A 66 -14.37 -2.31 -13.73
C GLY A 66 -13.29 -1.63 -12.87
N LYS A 67 -13.69 -0.57 -12.14
CA LYS A 67 -12.76 0.25 -11.34
C LYS A 67 -12.45 -0.42 -10.00
N LEU A 68 -11.21 -0.25 -9.56
CA LEU A 68 -10.83 -0.63 -8.20
C LEU A 68 -11.38 0.38 -7.18
N HIS A 69 -11.65 -0.11 -5.98
CA HIS A 69 -11.96 0.68 -4.80
C HIS A 69 -11.20 0.12 -3.59
N LEU A 70 -10.87 0.99 -2.63
CA LEU A 70 -10.14 0.62 -1.42
C LEU A 70 -11.12 0.23 -0.32
N LYS A 71 -10.80 -0.86 0.39
CA LYS A 71 -11.34 -1.19 1.70
C LYS A 71 -10.17 -1.50 2.63
N ILE A 72 -10.15 -0.86 3.80
CA ILE A 72 -9.16 -1.15 4.84
C ILE A 72 -9.75 -2.26 5.71
N GLU A 73 -9.00 -3.35 5.87
CA GLU A 73 -9.41 -4.53 6.61
C GLU A 73 -8.40 -4.84 7.72
N ASN A 74 -8.91 -5.21 8.89
CA ASN A 74 -8.12 -5.67 10.03
C ASN A 74 -8.64 -7.07 10.40
N PRO A 75 -8.18 -8.12 9.70
CA PRO A 75 -8.69 -9.47 9.93
C PRO A 75 -8.24 -10.00 11.30
N GLU A 76 -9.09 -10.81 11.95
CA GLU A 76 -8.81 -11.34 13.30
C GLU A 76 -7.52 -12.18 13.40
N TRP A 77 -7.10 -12.78 12.28
CA TRP A 77 -5.86 -13.57 12.22
C TRP A 77 -4.59 -12.72 12.07
N GLU A 78 -4.70 -11.41 11.86
CA GLU A 78 -3.54 -10.53 11.73
C GLU A 78 -3.05 -10.09 13.11
N ASP A 79 -1.95 -10.70 13.55
CA ASP A 79 -1.33 -10.54 14.86
C ASP A 79 -0.03 -9.71 14.82
N GLU A 80 0.52 -9.45 13.63
CA GLU A 80 1.72 -8.64 13.45
C GLU A 80 1.42 -7.13 13.46
N GLY A 81 0.15 -6.73 13.53
CA GLY A 81 -0.28 -5.34 13.62
C GLY A 81 -0.25 -4.59 12.29
N TYR A 82 -0.41 -5.28 11.17
CA TYR A 82 -0.65 -4.65 9.87
C TYR A 82 -2.12 -4.27 9.67
N GLU A 83 -2.36 -3.13 9.03
CA GLU A 83 -3.62 -2.82 8.38
C GLU A 83 -3.58 -3.30 6.91
N HIS A 84 -4.67 -3.86 6.41
CA HIS A 84 -4.73 -4.41 5.06
C HIS A 84 -5.44 -3.44 4.12
N TYR A 85 -4.67 -2.81 3.23
CA TYR A 85 -5.19 -1.94 2.19
C TYR A 85 -5.59 -2.80 0.99
N CYS A 86 -6.80 -3.33 1.05
CA CYS A 86 -7.36 -4.24 0.08
C CYS A 86 -8.07 -3.46 -1.05
N PHE A 87 -7.64 -3.66 -2.29
CA PHE A 87 -8.24 -3.06 -3.46
C PHE A 87 -9.12 -4.08 -4.18
N TYR A 88 -10.42 -3.85 -4.15
CA TYR A 88 -11.44 -4.70 -4.74
C TYR A 88 -11.94 -4.12 -6.05
N ASP A 89 -12.50 -4.97 -6.90
CA ASP A 89 -13.46 -4.53 -7.90
C ASP A 89 -14.88 -4.94 -7.46
N ASN A 90 -15.89 -4.59 -8.26
CA ASN A 90 -17.28 -4.84 -7.88
C ASN A 90 -17.75 -6.30 -8.10
N TYR A 91 -16.87 -7.19 -8.56
CA TYR A 91 -17.26 -8.51 -9.05
C TYR A 91 -16.60 -9.64 -8.27
N HIS A 92 -15.35 -9.48 -7.85
CA HIS A 92 -14.60 -10.52 -7.17
C HIS A 92 -14.79 -10.42 -5.66
N LYS A 93 -15.02 -11.58 -5.03
CA LYS A 93 -15.09 -11.71 -3.56
C LYS A 93 -13.77 -11.37 -2.87
N HIS A 94 -12.65 -11.64 -3.54
CA HIS A 94 -11.31 -11.41 -3.00
C HIS A 94 -10.68 -10.15 -3.60
N SER A 95 -9.85 -9.49 -2.80
CA SER A 95 -9.10 -8.32 -3.25
C SER A 95 -8.24 -8.65 -4.47
N ARG A 96 -8.10 -7.68 -5.35
CA ARG A 96 -7.28 -7.76 -6.57
C ARG A 96 -5.83 -7.38 -6.30
N LEU A 97 -5.62 -6.62 -5.22
CA LEU A 97 -4.33 -6.23 -4.67
C LEU A 97 -4.51 -6.00 -3.17
N ASN A 98 -3.62 -6.55 -2.35
CA ASN A 98 -3.59 -6.28 -0.91
C ASN A 98 -2.21 -5.78 -0.53
N ILE A 99 -2.13 -4.58 0.04
CA ILE A 99 -0.89 -4.00 0.56
C ILE A 99 -1.05 -3.90 2.07
N LYS A 100 -0.18 -4.58 2.80
CA LYS A 100 -0.15 -4.50 4.26
C LYS A 100 0.70 -3.30 4.67
N ILE A 101 0.20 -2.48 5.59
CA ILE A 101 0.90 -1.31 6.10
C ILE A 101 0.91 -1.37 7.63
N LYS A 102 2.10 -1.23 8.22
CA LYS A 102 2.29 -1.15 9.67
C LYS A 102 3.00 0.14 10.02
N GLU A 103 2.47 0.87 10.98
CA GLU A 103 3.19 1.97 11.62
C GLU A 103 4.00 1.44 12.80
N SER A 104 5.30 1.74 12.84
CA SER A 104 6.17 1.37 13.96
C SER A 104 7.32 2.36 14.08
N ASN A 105 7.56 2.89 15.28
CA ASN A 105 8.68 3.82 15.55
C ASN A 105 8.75 5.00 14.57
N ASN A 106 7.62 5.64 14.27
CA ASN A 106 7.46 6.72 13.27
C ASN A 106 7.85 6.32 11.83
N LYS A 107 7.89 5.02 11.51
CA LYS A 107 8.10 4.50 10.17
C LYS A 107 6.85 3.79 9.67
N LEU A 108 6.65 3.83 8.35
CA LEU A 108 5.69 2.98 7.67
C LEU A 108 6.42 1.80 7.04
N ILE A 109 5.99 0.59 7.39
CA ILE A 109 6.51 -0.65 6.86
C ILE A 109 5.49 -1.20 5.88
N PHE A 110 5.89 -1.31 4.60
CA PHE A 110 5.06 -1.87 3.55
C PHE A 110 5.41 -3.33 3.30
N ASN A 111 4.37 -4.16 3.20
CA ASN A 111 4.48 -5.52 2.74
C ASN A 111 3.48 -5.77 1.60
N LEU A 112 3.87 -6.62 0.67
CA LEU A 112 3.06 -7.00 -0.48
C LEU A 112 3.32 -8.47 -0.79
N THR A 113 2.26 -9.27 -0.78
CA THR A 113 2.32 -10.68 -1.13
C THR A 113 1.71 -10.92 -2.50
N PRO A 114 2.14 -11.96 -3.23
CA PRO A 114 1.41 -12.41 -4.41
C PRO A 114 -0.03 -12.80 -4.04
N PHE A 115 -0.96 -12.60 -4.99
CA PHE A 115 -2.35 -13.08 -4.92
C PHE A 115 -2.44 -14.50 -5.44
#